data_AF-A0A059DVI6-F1
#
_entry.id   AF-A0A059DVI6-F1
#
_cell.length_a   1.000
_cell.length_b   1.000
_cell.length_c   1.000
_cell.angle_alpha   90.00
_cell.angle_beta   90.00
_cell.angle_gamma   90.00
#
_symmetry.space_group_name_H-M   'P 1'
#
loop_
_entity.id
_entity.type
_entity.pdbx_description
1 polymer ?
#
loop_
_entity_poly.entity_id
_entity_poly.type
_entity_poly.pdbx_seq_one_letter_code
_entity_poly.pdbx_strand_id
1 'polypeptide(L)'
;MLRQLIAILITCFAIAFAFGALTAVRWPSIMMAVSWLAHDQLADGLATVNWRQLGIDNGGPYLLAALCFYCSAAMVAARRRGGVAWYLCGMGAGFPVFYLVTFEPGWWENPSIAEGGVAGLGAVGVLLLIAVWELRYRPARPVEQAEAQPEEVRQPVVQTIVVQQSAEGEEPIVVRKHVFGQPKTRPGFVPAAVARQRASFAHHGRKAAARRQKVLEARGLA
;
A
#
# COMPACT_ATOMS: atom_id res chain seq x y z
N MET A 1 9.88 9.24 7.92
CA MET A 1 8.67 9.67 8.65
C MET A 1 7.75 10.55 7.80
N LEU A 2 8.17 11.74 7.31
CA LEU A 2 7.30 12.64 6.51
C LEU A 2 6.56 11.96 5.33
N ARG A 3 7.26 11.14 4.54
CA ARG A 3 6.67 10.41 3.40
C ARG A 3 5.60 9.40 3.82
N GLN A 4 5.81 8.72 4.96
CA GLN A 4 4.82 7.79 5.50
C GLN A 4 3.60 8.55 6.01
N LEU A 5 3.80 9.70 6.66
CA LEU A 5 2.72 10.57 7.11
C LEU A 5 1.86 11.04 5.92
N ILE A 6 2.49 11.53 4.86
CA ILE A 6 1.78 11.94 3.64
C ILE A 6 1.03 10.76 3.01
N ALA A 7 1.64 9.57 2.94
CA ALA A 7 0.96 8.38 2.44
C ALA A 7 -0.26 7.98 3.31
N ILE A 8 -0.17 8.11 4.64
CA ILE A 8 -1.28 7.87 5.56
C ILE A 8 -2.40 8.89 5.32
N LEU A 9 -2.08 10.18 5.20
CA LEU A 9 -3.08 11.22 4.91
C LEU A 9 -3.81 10.96 3.59
N ILE A 10 -3.09 10.59 2.53
CA ILE A 10 -3.71 10.22 1.24
C ILE A 10 -4.57 8.97 1.40
N THR A 11 -4.17 8.02 2.24
CA THR A 11 -4.98 6.83 2.53
C THR A 11 -6.27 7.19 3.27
N CYS A 12 -6.22 8.07 4.27
CA CYS A 12 -7.41 8.59 4.94
C CYS A 12 -8.34 9.30 3.94
N PHE A 13 -7.77 10.08 3.02
CA PHE A 13 -8.52 10.73 1.94
C PHE A 13 -9.18 9.69 1.01
N ALA A 14 -8.45 8.65 0.60
CA ALA A 14 -8.98 7.54 -0.20
C ALA A 14 -10.14 6.82 0.51
N ILE A 15 -10.02 6.62 1.83
CA ILE A 15 -11.08 6.00 2.65
C ILE A 15 -12.34 6.85 2.63
N ALA A 16 -12.24 8.18 2.74
CA ALA A 16 -13.40 9.07 2.67
C ALA A 16 -14.16 8.91 1.33
N PHE A 17 -13.43 8.84 0.22
CA PHE A 17 -14.03 8.56 -1.10
C PHE A 17 -14.62 7.14 -1.18
N ALA A 18 -13.99 6.13 -0.57
CA ALA A 18 -14.53 4.78 -0.53
C ALA A 18 -15.85 4.71 0.26
N PHE A 19 -15.97 5.47 1.36
CA PHE A 19 -17.24 5.62 2.08
C PHE A 19 -18.29 6.33 1.22
N GLY A 20 -17.93 7.39 0.49
CA GLY A 20 -18.83 8.04 -0.47
C GLY A 20 -19.32 7.10 -1.58
N ALA A 21 -18.47 6.21 -2.08
CA ALA A 21 -18.87 5.17 -3.03
C ALA A 21 -19.83 4.16 -2.37
N LEU A 22 -19.54 3.76 -1.13
CA LEU A 22 -20.36 2.80 -0.40
C LEU A 22 -21.75 3.36 -0.11
N THR A 23 -21.85 4.63 0.26
CA THR A 23 -23.15 5.29 0.47
C THR A 23 -23.90 5.39 -0.86
N ALA A 24 -23.26 5.85 -1.94
CA ALA A 24 -23.89 5.96 -3.25
C ALA A 24 -24.38 4.60 -3.80
N VAL A 25 -23.64 3.51 -3.55
CA VAL A 25 -24.01 2.16 -4.03
C VAL A 25 -25.05 1.48 -3.13
N ARG A 26 -25.00 1.68 -1.81
CA ARG A 26 -25.95 1.05 -0.87
C ARG A 26 -27.26 1.82 -0.74
N TRP A 27 -27.26 3.13 -0.94
CA TRP A 27 -28.47 3.95 -0.88
C TRP A 27 -29.59 3.46 -1.80
N PRO A 28 -29.32 3.05 -3.05
CA PRO A 28 -30.29 2.37 -3.90
C PRO A 28 -30.99 1.17 -3.28
N SER A 29 -30.26 0.29 -2.60
CA SER A 29 -30.83 -0.89 -1.96
C SER A 29 -31.72 -0.52 -0.77
N ILE A 30 -31.37 0.54 -0.05
CA ILE A 30 -32.20 1.10 1.03
C ILE A 30 -33.47 1.70 0.44
N MET A 31 -33.37 2.52 -0.61
CA MET A 31 -34.54 3.14 -1.25
C MET A 31 -35.48 2.11 -1.88
N MET A 32 -34.94 1.01 -2.45
CA MET A 32 -35.77 -0.12 -2.89
C MET A 32 -36.50 -0.82 -1.74
N ALA A 33 -35.86 -0.98 -0.57
CA ALA A 33 -36.53 -1.55 0.60
C ALA A 33 -37.60 -0.59 1.16
N VAL A 34 -37.34 0.71 1.13
CA VAL A 34 -38.30 1.76 1.53
C VAL A 34 -39.48 1.80 0.58
N SER A 35 -39.30 1.61 -0.74
CA SER A 35 -40.41 1.59 -1.69
C SER A 35 -41.36 0.41 -1.47
N TRP A 36 -40.90 -0.68 -0.83
CA TRP A 36 -41.75 -1.79 -0.40
C TRP A 36 -42.52 -1.51 0.88
N LEU A 37 -42.03 -0.58 1.72
CA LEU A 37 -42.65 -0.21 2.99
C LEU A 37 -43.56 1.04 2.88
N ALA A 38 -43.35 1.85 1.84
CA ALA A 38 -44.10 3.07 1.58
C ALA A 38 -45.49 2.77 0.97
N HIS A 39 -46.49 3.59 1.30
CA HIS A 39 -47.86 3.44 0.79
C HIS A 39 -48.02 4.06 -0.62
N ASP A 40 -48.86 3.40 -1.43
CA ASP A 40 -49.12 3.49 -2.87
C ASP A 40 -48.62 4.75 -3.63
N GLN A 41 -48.98 5.97 -3.22
CA GLN A 41 -48.59 7.17 -3.98
C GLN A 41 -47.07 7.47 -3.92
N LEU A 42 -46.41 7.17 -2.81
CA LEU A 42 -44.96 7.36 -2.67
C LEU A 42 -44.18 6.19 -3.30
N ALA A 43 -44.74 4.98 -3.21
CA ALA A 43 -44.15 3.78 -3.78
C ALA A 43 -44.12 3.85 -5.32
N ASP A 44 -45.20 4.34 -5.95
CA ASP A 44 -45.26 4.52 -7.40
C ASP A 44 -44.22 5.53 -7.91
N GLY A 45 -44.05 6.66 -7.20
CA GLY A 45 -43.01 7.64 -7.52
C GLY A 45 -41.59 7.06 -7.41
N LEU A 46 -41.32 6.27 -6.37
CA LEU A 46 -40.02 5.62 -6.15
C LEU A 46 -39.77 4.46 -7.13
N ALA A 47 -40.80 3.74 -7.56
CA ALA A 47 -40.67 2.59 -8.47
C ALA A 47 -40.26 2.99 -9.89
N THR A 48 -40.58 4.22 -10.32
CA THR A 48 -40.18 4.74 -11.64
C THR A 48 -38.68 5.05 -11.74
N VAL A 49 -37.99 5.19 -10.62
CA VAL A 49 -36.56 5.54 -10.58
C VAL A 49 -35.71 4.27 -10.60
N ASN A 50 -34.79 4.17 -11.56
CA ASN A 50 -33.81 3.09 -11.59
C ASN A 50 -32.68 3.35 -10.58
N TRP A 51 -32.97 3.09 -9.30
CA TRP A 51 -32.05 3.32 -8.18
C TRP A 51 -30.70 2.63 -8.37
N ARG A 52 -30.69 1.40 -8.91
CA ARG A 52 -29.45 0.64 -9.10
C ARG A 52 -28.51 1.32 -10.09
N GLN A 53 -29.04 1.81 -11.19
CA GLN A 53 -28.27 2.56 -12.18
C GLN A 53 -27.78 3.88 -11.58
N LEU A 54 -28.66 4.57 -10.83
CA LEU A 54 -28.31 5.80 -10.12
C LEU A 54 -27.15 5.62 -9.14
N GLY A 55 -27.07 4.48 -8.44
CA GLY A 55 -25.94 4.16 -7.56
C GLY A 55 -24.65 3.79 -8.28
N ILE A 56 -24.72 3.20 -9.47
CA ILE A 56 -23.53 2.89 -10.28
C ILE A 56 -22.98 4.17 -10.90
N ASP A 57 -23.86 4.98 -11.49
CA ASP A 57 -23.49 6.22 -12.17
C ASP A 57 -22.90 7.23 -11.19
N ASN A 58 -23.50 7.34 -10.00
CA ASN A 58 -22.98 8.23 -8.97
C ASN A 58 -21.85 7.60 -8.16
N GLY A 59 -21.88 6.30 -7.84
CA GLY A 59 -20.89 5.65 -6.97
C GLY A 59 -19.58 5.24 -7.65
N GLY A 60 -19.62 4.91 -8.94
CA GLY A 60 -18.47 4.47 -9.73
C GLY A 60 -17.30 5.48 -9.73
N PRO A 61 -17.54 6.78 -9.97
CA PRO A 61 -16.49 7.80 -9.91
C PRO A 61 -15.78 7.87 -8.54
N TYR A 62 -16.52 7.79 -7.43
CA TYR A 62 -15.93 7.79 -6.08
C TYR A 62 -15.08 6.54 -5.83
N LEU A 63 -15.52 5.38 -6.33
CA LEU A 63 -14.79 4.12 -6.20
C LEU A 63 -13.47 4.17 -6.99
N LEU A 64 -13.52 4.71 -8.21
CA LEU A 64 -12.35 4.95 -9.04
C LEU A 64 -11.40 5.96 -8.38
N ALA A 65 -11.93 7.06 -7.83
CA ALA A 65 -11.15 8.06 -7.11
C ALA A 65 -10.44 7.44 -5.90
N ALA A 66 -11.14 6.66 -5.09
CA ALA A 66 -10.59 5.95 -3.94
C ALA A 66 -9.46 5.00 -4.34
N LEU A 67 -9.65 4.22 -5.42
CA LEU A 67 -8.60 3.34 -5.96
C LEU A 67 -7.37 4.13 -6.40
N CYS A 68 -7.56 5.21 -7.15
CA CYS A 68 -6.47 6.06 -7.63
C CYS A 68 -5.70 6.72 -6.48
N PHE A 69 -6.38 7.24 -5.46
CA PHE A 69 -5.72 7.80 -4.27
C PHE A 69 -4.99 6.72 -3.46
N TYR A 70 -5.56 5.52 -3.33
CA TYR A 70 -4.88 4.42 -2.66
C TYR A 70 -3.61 3.98 -3.42
N CYS A 71 -3.68 3.85 -4.74
CA CYS A 71 -2.51 3.59 -5.58
C CYS A 71 -1.46 4.70 -5.45
N SER A 72 -1.88 5.97 -5.41
CA SER A 72 -0.98 7.10 -5.16
C SER A 72 -0.27 6.98 -3.82
N ALA A 73 -1.00 6.70 -2.73
CA ALA A 73 -0.45 6.50 -1.39
C ALA A 73 0.57 5.34 -1.36
N ALA A 74 0.23 4.20 -1.98
CA ALA A 74 1.12 3.04 -2.06
C ALA A 74 2.42 3.36 -2.81
N MET A 75 2.33 4.10 -3.92
CA MET A 75 3.50 4.51 -4.71
C MET A 75 4.38 5.51 -3.95
N VAL A 76 3.75 6.46 -3.24
CA VAL A 76 4.44 7.43 -2.37
C VAL A 76 5.16 6.71 -1.24
N ALA A 77 4.52 5.74 -0.58
CA ALA A 77 5.10 4.95 0.51
C ALA A 77 6.28 4.09 0.01
N ALA A 78 6.11 3.42 -1.13
CA ALA A 78 7.12 2.55 -1.75
C ALA A 78 8.25 3.31 -2.47
N ARG A 79 8.25 4.65 -2.45
CA ARG A 79 9.22 5.51 -3.17
C ARG A 79 9.27 5.23 -4.68
N ARG A 80 8.16 4.78 -5.27
CA ARG A 80 8.08 4.48 -6.70
C ARG A 80 7.62 5.72 -7.48
N ARG A 81 8.15 5.88 -8.69
CA ARG A 81 7.73 6.92 -9.63
C ARG A 81 6.29 6.63 -10.08
N GLY A 82 5.44 7.66 -10.12
CA GLY A 82 4.05 7.54 -10.60
C GLY A 82 2.97 7.91 -9.58
N GLY A 83 3.32 8.18 -8.32
CA GLY A 83 2.32 8.59 -7.30
C GLY A 83 1.54 9.85 -7.69
N VAL A 84 2.18 10.83 -8.31
CA VAL A 84 1.54 12.06 -8.81
C VAL A 84 0.51 11.76 -9.90
N ALA A 85 0.83 10.89 -10.87
CA ALA A 85 -0.09 10.57 -11.96
C ALA A 85 -1.36 9.90 -11.42
N TRP A 86 -1.20 8.92 -10.52
CA TRP A 86 -2.33 8.30 -9.81
C TRP A 86 -3.14 9.32 -9.01
N TYR A 87 -2.48 10.29 -8.39
CA TYR A 87 -3.17 11.34 -7.63
C TYR A 87 -4.02 12.23 -8.53
N LEU A 88 -3.49 12.66 -9.68
CA LEU A 88 -4.21 13.47 -10.67
C LEU A 88 -5.39 12.71 -11.26
N CYS A 89 -5.22 11.42 -11.58
CA CYS A 89 -6.34 10.57 -11.98
C CYS A 89 -7.41 10.48 -10.89
N GLY A 90 -7.01 10.37 -9.61
CA GLY A 90 -7.92 10.37 -8.48
C GLY A 90 -8.69 11.67 -8.32
N MET A 91 -8.02 12.82 -8.49
CA MET A 91 -8.68 14.13 -8.48
C MET A 91 -9.69 14.27 -9.63
N GLY A 92 -9.33 13.82 -10.84
CA GLY A 92 -10.25 13.85 -11.98
C GLY A 92 -11.48 12.97 -11.75
N ALA A 93 -11.29 11.75 -11.26
CA ALA A 93 -12.39 10.83 -10.93
C ALA A 93 -13.24 11.32 -9.75
N GLY A 94 -12.64 12.04 -8.80
CA GLY A 94 -13.30 12.59 -7.62
C GLY A 94 -13.98 13.94 -7.83
N PHE A 95 -13.74 14.60 -8.97
CA PHE A 95 -14.31 15.91 -9.29
C PHE A 95 -15.85 15.98 -9.18
N PRO A 96 -16.63 14.93 -9.50
CA PRO A 96 -18.08 14.97 -9.34
C PRO A 96 -18.60 15.29 -7.92
N VAL A 97 -17.75 15.19 -6.88
CA VAL A 97 -18.05 15.67 -5.52
C VAL A 97 -18.59 17.11 -5.53
N PHE A 98 -18.02 17.99 -6.36
CA PHE A 98 -18.41 19.40 -6.39
C PHE A 98 -19.82 19.63 -6.95
N TYR A 99 -20.40 18.65 -7.64
CA TYR A 99 -21.79 18.72 -8.10
C TYR A 99 -22.81 18.25 -7.06
N LEU A 100 -22.36 17.71 -5.92
CA LEU A 100 -23.27 17.37 -4.82
C LEU A 100 -23.79 18.60 -4.08
N VAL A 101 -23.11 19.73 -4.21
CA VAL A 101 -23.45 20.96 -3.50
C VAL A 101 -23.59 22.08 -4.51
N THR A 102 -24.70 22.81 -4.41
CA THR A 102 -24.92 24.06 -5.14
C THR A 102 -24.20 25.18 -4.41
N PHE A 103 -23.19 25.79 -5.05
CA PHE A 103 -22.50 26.95 -4.52
C PHE A 103 -23.26 28.22 -4.88
N GLU A 104 -23.90 28.85 -3.90
CA GLU A 104 -24.66 30.08 -4.14
C GLU A 104 -23.72 31.29 -4.38
N PRO A 105 -24.12 32.29 -5.17
CA PRO A 105 -23.34 33.52 -5.30
C PRO A 105 -23.13 34.18 -3.92
N GLY A 106 -21.87 34.39 -3.51
CA GLY A 106 -21.54 34.93 -2.18
C GLY A 106 -21.36 33.88 -1.08
N TRP A 107 -21.39 32.58 -1.40
CA TRP A 107 -21.20 31.47 -0.43
C TRP A 107 -19.91 31.60 0.41
N TRP A 108 -18.89 32.29 -0.09
CA TRP A 108 -17.62 32.49 0.60
C TRP A 108 -17.73 33.39 1.85
N GLU A 109 -18.75 34.26 1.95
CA GLU A 109 -18.96 35.13 3.11
C GLU A 109 -19.69 34.42 4.25
N ASN A 110 -20.64 33.55 3.93
CA ASN A 110 -21.40 32.75 4.90
C ASN A 110 -21.62 31.33 4.36
N PRO A 111 -20.59 30.46 4.42
CA PRO A 111 -20.69 29.13 3.83
C PRO A 111 -21.62 28.24 4.63
N SER A 112 -22.52 27.54 3.93
CA SER A 112 -23.24 26.43 4.54
C SER A 112 -22.27 25.30 4.92
N ILE A 113 -22.69 24.41 5.83
CA ILE A 113 -21.87 23.26 6.26
C ILE A 113 -21.44 22.41 5.05
N ALA A 114 -22.33 22.25 4.07
CA ALA A 114 -22.07 21.47 2.86
C ALA A 114 -21.05 22.17 1.95
N GLU A 115 -21.23 23.46 1.66
CA GLU A 115 -20.30 24.23 0.81
C GLU A 115 -18.91 24.31 1.44
N GLY A 116 -18.84 24.64 2.73
CA GLY A 116 -17.58 24.69 3.48
C GLY A 116 -16.90 23.32 3.56
N GLY A 117 -17.66 22.24 3.75
CA GLY A 117 -17.16 20.87 3.77
C GLY A 117 -16.54 20.45 2.44
N VAL A 118 -17.22 20.71 1.32
CA VAL A 118 -16.74 20.36 -0.02
C VAL A 118 -15.55 21.25 -0.43
N ALA A 119 -15.62 22.55 -0.17
CA ALA A 119 -14.51 23.46 -0.43
C ALA A 119 -13.26 23.09 0.39
N GLY A 120 -13.44 22.74 1.66
CA GLY A 120 -12.38 22.24 2.54
C GLY A 120 -11.75 20.94 2.05
N LEU A 121 -12.57 19.97 1.63
CA LEU A 121 -12.10 18.73 0.97
C LEU A 121 -11.28 19.03 -0.29
N GLY A 122 -11.74 19.98 -1.11
CA GLY A 122 -11.01 20.47 -2.28
C GLY A 122 -9.65 21.05 -1.92
N ALA A 123 -9.61 21.95 -0.94
CA ALA A 123 -8.37 22.57 -0.46
C ALA A 123 -7.37 21.54 0.08
N VAL A 124 -7.84 20.60 0.92
CA VAL A 124 -7.01 19.48 1.42
C VAL A 124 -6.48 18.63 0.27
N GLY A 125 -7.32 18.34 -0.73
CA GLY A 125 -6.93 17.62 -1.94
C GLY A 125 -5.80 18.31 -2.70
N VAL A 126 -5.86 19.64 -2.85
CA VAL A 126 -4.80 20.43 -3.51
C VAL A 126 -3.52 20.48 -2.66
N LEU A 127 -3.63 20.67 -1.35
CA LEU A 127 -2.46 20.68 -0.45
C LEU A 127 -1.72 19.34 -0.46
N LEU A 128 -2.46 18.23 -0.47
CA LEU A 128 -1.88 16.90 -0.59
C LEU A 128 -1.24 16.67 -1.97
N LEU A 129 -1.82 17.19 -3.06
CA LEU A 129 -1.18 17.15 -4.38
C LEU A 129 0.19 17.85 -4.34
N ILE A 130 0.24 19.07 -3.80
CA ILE A 130 1.48 19.84 -3.66
C ILE A 130 2.49 19.06 -2.82
N ALA A 131 2.07 18.46 -1.70
CA ALA A 131 2.93 17.64 -0.86
C ALA A 131 3.49 16.41 -1.60
N VAL A 132 2.68 15.73 -2.40
CA VAL A 132 3.11 14.60 -3.25
C VAL A 132 4.06 15.07 -4.34
N TRP A 133 3.81 16.24 -4.92
CA TRP A 133 4.66 16.87 -5.93
C TRP A 133 6.04 17.23 -5.36
N GLU A 134 6.09 17.90 -4.21
CA GLU A 134 7.33 18.21 -3.48
C GLU A 134 8.15 16.96 -3.14
N LEU A 135 7.48 15.89 -2.71
CA LEU A 135 8.12 14.60 -2.43
C LEU A 135 8.76 13.94 -3.66
N ARG A 136 8.38 14.34 -4.88
CA ARG A 136 9.01 13.86 -6.13
C ARG A 136 10.40 14.45 -6.33
N TYR A 137 10.61 15.71 -5.95
CA TYR A 137 11.87 16.42 -6.14
C TYR A 137 12.85 16.21 -4.99
N ARG A 138 12.37 15.80 -3.82
CA ARG A 138 13.25 15.48 -2.70
C ARG A 138 14.06 14.22 -2.99
N PRO A 139 15.41 14.32 -3.11
CA PRO A 139 16.24 13.14 -3.24
C PRO A 139 16.05 12.25 -2.01
N ALA A 140 16.00 10.94 -2.24
CA ALA A 140 15.96 9.98 -1.15
C ALA A 140 17.26 10.14 -0.37
N ARG A 141 17.21 10.85 0.77
CA ARG A 141 18.30 10.78 1.74
C ARG A 141 18.50 9.28 1.99
N PRO A 142 19.71 8.75 1.76
CA PRO A 142 20.03 7.39 2.17
C PRO A 142 19.60 7.33 3.63
N VAL A 143 18.62 6.49 3.91
CA VAL A 143 18.42 6.09 5.28
C VAL A 143 19.68 5.29 5.50
N GLU A 144 20.66 5.93 6.14
CA GLU A 144 21.71 5.24 6.88
C GLU A 144 20.93 4.20 7.64
N GLN A 145 20.99 2.97 7.13
CA GLN A 145 20.51 1.83 7.86
C GLN A 145 21.25 2.01 9.16
N ALA A 146 20.52 2.27 10.25
CA ALA A 146 21.10 2.16 11.55
C ALA A 146 21.70 0.76 11.53
N GLU A 147 23.03 0.70 11.35
CA GLU A 147 23.81 -0.44 11.76
C GLU A 147 23.28 -0.67 13.15
N ALA A 148 22.60 -1.80 13.31
CA ALA A 148 22.35 -2.33 14.62
C ALA A 148 23.76 -2.39 15.22
N GLN A 149 24.11 -1.38 16.01
CA GLN A 149 25.27 -1.43 16.87
C GLN A 149 25.10 -2.76 17.60
N PRO A 150 26.00 -3.74 17.38
CA PRO A 150 25.89 -4.97 18.12
C PRO A 150 25.98 -4.56 19.58
N GLU A 151 24.90 -4.82 20.31
CA GLU A 151 24.90 -4.84 21.77
C GLU A 151 26.22 -5.46 22.19
N GLU A 152 26.95 -4.71 23.01
CA GLU A 152 28.21 -5.09 23.60
C GLU A 152 27.95 -6.33 24.46
N VAL A 153 28.00 -7.50 23.82
CA VAL A 153 27.94 -8.79 24.47
C VAL A 153 29.19 -8.84 25.34
N ARG A 154 29.01 -8.56 26.64
CA ARG A 154 29.95 -8.90 27.71
C ARG A 154 30.51 -10.29 27.41
N GLN A 155 31.71 -10.33 26.86
CA GLN A 155 32.43 -11.57 26.64
C GLN A 155 32.79 -12.10 28.04
N PRO A 156 32.33 -13.30 28.44
CA PRO A 156 32.85 -13.91 29.64
C PRO A 156 34.32 -14.21 29.41
N VAL A 157 35.17 -13.67 30.29
CA VAL A 157 36.61 -13.86 30.34
C VAL A 157 36.92 -15.35 30.36
N VAL A 158 37.43 -15.89 29.25
CA VAL A 158 38.06 -17.21 29.23
C VAL A 158 39.57 -16.97 29.28
N GLN A 159 40.11 -17.07 30.48
CA GLN A 159 41.56 -17.15 30.70
C GLN A 159 42.11 -18.34 29.92
N THR A 160 42.85 -18.06 28.86
CA THR A 160 43.70 -19.05 28.20
C THR A 160 45.14 -18.64 28.43
N ILE A 161 45.79 -19.37 29.33
CA ILE A 161 47.23 -19.33 29.59
C ILE A 161 47.92 -19.76 28.30
N VAL A 162 48.57 -18.82 27.61
CA VAL A 162 49.45 -19.14 26.49
C VAL A 162 50.87 -19.25 27.03
N VAL A 163 51.34 -20.49 27.09
CA VAL A 163 52.75 -20.84 27.30
C VAL A 163 53.56 -20.29 26.13
N GLN A 164 54.60 -19.55 26.50
CA GLN A 164 55.59 -18.95 25.61
C GLN A 164 56.46 -20.05 25.00
N GLN A 165 56.56 -20.10 23.67
CA GLN A 165 57.73 -20.70 23.00
C GLN A 165 58.01 -19.98 21.68
N SER A 166 59.22 -19.43 21.61
CA SER A 166 59.84 -18.73 20.49
C SER A 166 60.48 -19.71 19.51
N ALA A 167 60.40 -19.41 18.20
CA ALA A 167 61.42 -19.65 17.15
C ALA A 167 60.80 -19.16 15.81
N GLU A 168 61.24 -18.03 15.28
CA GLU A 168 62.30 -17.91 14.24
C GLU A 168 61.84 -18.30 12.83
N GLY A 169 61.82 -17.29 11.95
CA GLY A 169 62.30 -17.35 10.57
C GLY A 169 61.50 -18.18 9.56
N GLU A 170 60.70 -17.51 8.74
CA GLU A 170 60.70 -17.62 7.26
C GLU A 170 59.46 -16.91 6.70
N GLU A 171 59.66 -15.95 5.79
CA GLU A 171 58.58 -15.35 4.99
C GLU A 171 58.27 -16.27 3.80
N PRO A 172 57.03 -16.79 3.65
CA PRO A 172 56.63 -17.42 2.41
C PRO A 172 55.81 -16.46 1.54
N ILE A 173 56.35 -16.22 0.36
CA ILE A 173 55.80 -15.48 -0.77
C ILE A 173 54.33 -15.86 -1.05
N VAL A 174 53.42 -14.88 -0.90
CA VAL A 174 51.99 -15.06 -1.17
C VAL A 174 51.71 -14.94 -2.67
N VAL A 175 51.66 -16.07 -3.37
CA VAL A 175 51.13 -16.14 -4.75
C VAL A 175 49.60 -16.07 -4.70
N ARG A 176 49.02 -14.91 -5.04
CA ARG A 176 47.56 -14.74 -5.17
C ARG A 176 47.04 -15.47 -6.41
N LYS A 177 46.44 -16.64 -6.21
CA LYS A 177 45.61 -17.30 -7.23
C LYS A 177 44.19 -16.71 -7.16
N HIS A 178 43.80 -15.90 -8.16
CA HIS A 178 42.42 -15.45 -8.31
C HIS A 178 41.53 -16.65 -8.69
N VAL A 179 40.81 -17.18 -7.71
CA VAL A 179 39.73 -18.16 -7.94
C VAL A 179 38.42 -17.38 -7.97
N PHE A 180 37.73 -17.42 -9.11
CA PHE A 180 36.36 -16.93 -9.27
C PHE A 180 35.46 -17.61 -8.23
N GLY A 181 34.79 -16.78 -7.42
CA GLY A 181 34.10 -17.21 -6.21
C GLY A 181 32.96 -18.19 -6.47
N GLN A 182 33.04 -19.37 -5.83
CA GLN A 182 31.83 -20.08 -5.42
C GLN A 182 31.14 -19.28 -4.30
N PRO A 183 29.80 -19.15 -4.31
CA PRO A 183 29.10 -18.42 -3.25
C PRO A 183 29.25 -19.20 -1.94
N LYS A 184 30.03 -18.63 -1.02
CA LYS A 184 30.27 -19.15 0.33
C LYS A 184 29.04 -18.86 1.20
N THR A 185 27.93 -19.55 0.99
CA THR A 185 26.75 -19.41 1.86
C THR A 185 27.02 -20.13 3.18
N ARG A 186 27.51 -19.38 4.19
CA ARG A 186 27.35 -19.80 5.57
C ARG A 186 25.84 -19.84 5.87
N PRO A 187 25.30 -20.91 6.48
CA PRO A 187 23.91 -20.89 6.93
C PRO A 187 23.80 -19.84 8.04
N GLY A 188 23.32 -18.65 7.68
CA GLY A 188 22.97 -17.62 8.65
C GLY A 188 21.97 -18.21 9.65
N PHE A 189 22.13 -17.90 10.93
CA PHE A 189 21.21 -18.33 11.98
C PHE A 189 19.81 -17.82 11.63
N VAL A 190 18.96 -18.72 11.12
CA VAL A 190 17.56 -18.43 10.81
C VAL A 190 16.77 -18.70 12.09
N PRO A 191 16.08 -17.70 12.66
CA PRO A 191 15.22 -17.91 13.83
C PRO A 191 14.28 -19.10 13.59
N ALA A 192 14.11 -19.97 14.59
CA ALA A 192 13.40 -21.25 14.45
C ALA A 192 12.00 -21.13 13.83
N ALA A 193 11.32 -20.00 14.06
CA ALA A 193 10.03 -19.69 13.43
C ALA A 193 10.11 -19.57 11.89
N VAL A 194 11.14 -18.90 11.37
CA VAL A 194 11.36 -18.72 9.93
C VAL A 194 11.84 -20.02 9.28
N ALA A 195 12.64 -20.83 10.00
CA ALA A 195 13.02 -22.16 9.54
C ALA A 195 11.79 -23.09 9.40
N ARG A 196 10.86 -23.06 10.37
CA ARG A 196 9.60 -23.81 10.31
C ARG A 196 8.69 -23.34 9.17
N GLN A 197 8.58 -22.03 8.95
CA GLN A 197 7.80 -21.49 7.83
C GLN A 197 8.38 -21.92 6.47
N ARG A 198 9.70 -21.84 6.28
CA ARG A 198 10.36 -22.30 5.05
C ARG A 198 10.16 -23.80 4.80
N ALA A 199 10.24 -24.62 5.85
CA ALA A 199 9.96 -26.05 5.75
C ALA A 199 8.50 -26.33 5.34
N SER A 200 7.54 -25.58 5.90
CA SER A 200 6.13 -25.69 5.53
C SER A 200 5.88 -25.31 4.07
N PHE A 201 6.43 -24.18 3.61
CA PHE A 201 6.32 -23.76 2.20
C PHE A 201 7.00 -24.73 1.24
N ALA A 202 8.17 -25.28 1.60
CA ALA A 202 8.84 -26.30 0.79
C ALA A 202 8.03 -27.61 0.69
N HIS A 203 7.32 -27.99 1.75
CA HIS A 203 6.42 -29.15 1.74
C HIS A 203 5.19 -28.90 0.85
N HIS A 204 4.56 -27.72 0.95
CA HIS A 204 3.44 -27.34 0.09
C HIS A 204 3.85 -27.22 -1.39
N GLY A 205 5.03 -26.68 -1.67
CA GLY A 205 5.60 -26.59 -3.02
C GLY A 205 5.83 -27.95 -3.66
N ARG A 206 6.39 -28.92 -2.91
CA ARG A 206 6.56 -30.31 -3.39
C ARG A 206 5.22 -30.98 -3.70
N LYS A 207 4.19 -30.77 -2.87
CA LYS A 207 2.85 -31.33 -3.10
C LYS A 207 2.18 -30.71 -4.34
N ALA A 208 2.39 -29.41 -4.59
CA ALA A 208 1.89 -28.73 -5.78
C ALA A 208 2.63 -29.17 -7.06
N ALA A 209 3.95 -29.33 -6.99
CA ALA A 209 4.77 -29.83 -8.10
C ALA A 209 4.37 -31.27 -8.49
N ALA A 210 4.20 -32.16 -7.51
CA ALA A 210 3.73 -33.53 -7.75
C ALA A 210 2.32 -33.58 -8.36
N ARG A 211 1.42 -32.66 -7.98
CA ARG A 211 0.10 -32.53 -8.62
C ARG A 211 0.22 -32.06 -10.06
N ARG A 212 1.09 -31.10 -10.36
CA ARG A 212 1.33 -30.64 -11.73
C ARG A 212 1.91 -31.75 -12.60
N GLN A 213 2.85 -32.52 -12.06
CA GLN A 213 3.45 -33.66 -12.77
C GLN A 213 2.40 -34.72 -13.11
N LYS A 214 1.52 -35.09 -12.16
CA LYS A 214 0.40 -35.99 -12.43
C LYS A 214 -0.59 -35.46 -13.48
N VAL A 215 -0.83 -34.16 -13.52
CA VAL A 215 -1.68 -33.53 -14.54
C VAL A 215 -0.99 -33.53 -15.91
N LEU A 216 0.33 -33.36 -15.97
CA LEU A 216 1.12 -33.42 -17.20
C LEU A 216 1.19 -34.86 -17.75
N GLU A 217 1.39 -35.85 -16.87
CA GLU A 217 1.33 -37.28 -17.22
C GLU A 217 -0.07 -37.67 -17.70
N ALA A 218 -1.14 -37.23 -17.03
CA ALA A 218 -2.52 -37.50 -17.45
C ALA A 218 -2.90 -36.83 -18.78
N ARG A 219 -2.15 -35.81 -19.22
CA ARG A 219 -2.33 -35.15 -20.52
C ARG A 219 -1.37 -35.68 -21.60
N GLY A 220 -0.53 -36.67 -21.29
CA GLY A 220 0.43 -37.26 -22.23
C GLY A 220 1.55 -36.31 -22.66
N LEU A 221 1.87 -35.31 -21.84
CA LEU A 221 2.86 -34.25 -22.14
C LEU A 221 4.11 -34.34 -21.27
N ALA A 222 4.32 -35.47 -20.58
CA ALA A 222 5.45 -35.74 -19.71
C ALA A 222 6.28 -36.91 -20.24
#